data_AF-A0AAW1K805-F1
#
_entry.id   AF-A0AAW1K805-F1
#
_cell.length_a   1.000
_cell.length_b   1.000
_cell.length_c   1.000
_cell.angle_alpha   90.00
_cell.angle_beta   90.00
_cell.angle_gamma   90.00
#
_symmetry.space_group_name_H-M   'P 1'
#
loop_
_entity.id
_entity.type
_entity.pdbx_description
1 polymer ?
#
loop_
_entity_poly.entity_id
_entity_poly.type
_entity_poly.pdbx_seq_one_letter_code
_entity_poly.pdbx_strand_id
1 'polypeptide(L)'
;MESEPLTLVLAGKSTADIELATSLASNNSLKLTDHSNLLLRLHTDDTPSFDVRRYFDSLSTTRFGRFLLYSSRLPSTHDVVSQNFNEIPLGAVCVADVQFKGRGRSTNLWESPEGCLMFSYTLQMEDGRIVPLVQYVASLAFTEAIKDICEKNGLPQLEVKIKWPNDLYLNGLKVGGILCTSTYKSKKFNISVGIGVNVDNRRPTTCLNERLQELTSSGFQLRREDILSCFFEKFETFFDVLITQGFHPMEELYYQTWLHSGQRVIIQDTCDGQTLDSVVTIQGLTSSGYLMALGDDGQLCELHPDGNRYSVLYTKEYFTFSVVIVSIVTELLLQFSYL
;
A
#
# COMPACT_ATOMS: atom_id res chain seq x y z
N MET A 1 -24.00 21.99 17.07
CA MET A 1 -22.85 21.35 17.75
C MET A 1 -21.68 21.50 16.81
N GLU A 2 -20.75 22.41 17.10
CA GLU A 2 -19.46 22.41 16.39
C GLU A 2 -18.77 21.09 16.73
N SER A 3 -18.42 20.31 15.70
CA SER A 3 -17.61 19.11 15.89
C SER A 3 -16.28 19.49 16.51
N GLU A 4 -15.84 18.79 17.55
CA GLU A 4 -14.51 18.99 18.13
C GLU A 4 -13.43 18.96 17.03
N PRO A 5 -12.42 19.84 17.11
CA PRO A 5 -11.36 19.90 16.11
C PRO A 5 -10.56 18.59 16.10
N LEU A 6 -10.25 18.10 14.89
CA LEU A 6 -9.41 16.92 14.72
C LEU A 6 -7.98 17.28 15.11
N THR A 7 -7.37 16.48 15.99
CA THR A 7 -6.00 16.71 16.44
C THR A 7 -5.03 15.92 15.58
N LEU A 8 -3.98 16.58 15.08
CA LEU A 8 -2.87 15.95 14.38
C LEU A 8 -1.58 16.22 15.14
N VAL A 9 -0.97 15.17 15.66
CA VAL A 9 0.28 15.19 16.40
C VAL A 9 1.43 15.09 15.41
N LEU A 10 2.35 16.05 15.45
CA LEU A 10 3.55 16.11 14.63
C LEU A 10 4.75 15.66 15.45
N ALA A 11 5.56 14.77 14.88
CA ALA A 11 6.79 14.30 15.50
C ALA A 11 7.89 14.11 14.44
N GLY A 12 9.14 14.36 14.84
CA GLY A 12 10.30 14.24 13.97
C GLY A 12 11.39 13.37 14.59
N LYS A 13 12.11 12.60 13.76
CA LYS A 13 13.20 11.73 14.20
C LYS A 13 14.49 12.48 14.55
N SER A 14 14.81 13.55 13.83
CA SER A 14 15.99 14.39 14.09
C SER A 14 15.63 15.79 14.56
N THR A 15 16.62 16.54 15.04
CA THR A 15 16.46 17.96 15.39
C THR A 15 15.84 18.77 14.24
N ALA A 16 16.29 18.55 13.01
CA ALA A 16 15.73 19.22 11.83
C ALA A 16 14.26 18.85 11.59
N ASP A 17 13.91 17.57 11.77
CA ASP A 17 12.52 17.11 11.63
C ASP A 17 11.63 17.72 12.74
N ILE A 18 12.15 17.88 13.96
CA ILE A 18 11.45 18.50 15.10
C ILE A 18 11.26 20.01 14.90
N GLU A 19 12.26 20.72 14.39
CA GLU A 19 12.16 22.14 14.04
C GLU A 19 11.10 22.36 12.95
N LEU A 20 11.06 21.50 11.94
CA LEU A 20 10.03 21.53 10.91
C LEU A 20 8.64 21.28 11.50
N ALA A 21 8.48 20.29 12.38
CA ALA A 21 7.22 20.02 13.07
C ALA A 21 6.74 21.25 13.87
N THR A 22 7.68 21.91 14.57
CA THR A 22 7.43 23.13 15.34
C THR A 22 6.95 24.28 14.46
N SER A 23 7.61 24.49 13.31
CA SER A 23 7.19 25.50 12.33
C SER A 23 5.80 25.22 11.76
N LEU A 24 5.49 23.97 11.42
CA LEU A 24 4.18 23.59 10.86
C LEU A 24 3.07 23.76 11.91
N ALA A 25 3.30 23.32 13.15
CA ALA A 25 2.35 23.50 14.24
C ALA A 25 2.06 24.99 14.54
N SER A 26 3.08 25.85 14.48
CA SER A 26 2.93 27.29 14.74
C SER A 26 2.16 28.01 13.64
N ASN A 27 2.36 27.62 12.37
CA ASN A 27 1.74 28.27 11.21
C ASN A 27 0.35 27.72 10.87
N ASN A 28 -0.08 26.63 11.51
CA ASN A 28 -1.33 25.91 11.24
C ASN A 28 -1.61 25.69 9.74
N SER A 29 -0.58 25.29 8.98
CA SER A 29 -0.60 25.29 7.52
C SER A 29 -1.28 24.07 6.89
N LEU A 30 -1.52 23.01 7.67
CA LEU A 30 -2.09 21.75 7.17
C LEU A 30 -3.61 21.83 7.05
N LYS A 31 -4.15 21.17 6.02
CA LYS A 31 -5.57 21.22 5.64
C LYS A 31 -6.20 19.83 5.53
N LEU A 32 -7.51 19.77 5.72
CA LEU A 32 -8.36 18.61 5.42
C LEU A 32 -9.38 18.92 4.33
N THR A 33 -9.83 17.87 3.66
CA THR A 33 -10.78 17.90 2.51
C THR A 33 -12.11 18.54 2.84
N ASP A 34 -12.58 18.42 4.07
CA ASP A 34 -13.90 18.89 4.50
C ASP A 34 -13.86 20.20 5.27
N HIS A 35 -12.73 20.95 5.18
CA HIS A 35 -12.51 22.19 5.93
C HIS A 35 -12.69 22.04 7.45
N SER A 36 -12.63 20.80 7.96
CA SER A 36 -12.63 20.54 9.40
C SER A 36 -11.44 21.26 10.03
N ASN A 37 -11.67 21.93 11.14
CA ASN A 37 -10.60 22.58 11.90
C ASN A 37 -9.61 21.51 12.38
N LEU A 38 -8.37 21.62 11.91
CA LEU A 38 -7.24 20.84 12.41
C LEU A 38 -6.58 21.60 13.57
N LEU A 39 -6.33 20.88 14.66
CA LEU A 39 -5.46 21.32 15.73
C LEU A 39 -4.13 20.58 15.61
N LEU A 40 -3.08 21.30 15.20
CA LEU A 40 -1.74 20.75 15.16
C LEU A 40 -1.11 20.82 16.54
N ARG A 41 -0.57 19.69 17.01
CA ARG A 41 0.16 19.60 18.28
C ARG A 41 1.51 18.96 18.05
N LEU A 42 2.50 19.37 18.83
CA LEU A 42 3.76 18.63 18.88
C LEU A 42 3.58 17.40 19.75
N HIS A 43 4.29 16.33 19.43
CA HIS A 43 4.36 15.16 20.30
C HIS A 43 4.96 15.55 21.65
N THR A 44 4.14 15.43 22.68
CA THR A 44 4.52 15.34 24.08
C THR A 44 4.15 13.93 24.50
N ASP A 45 5.03 13.19 25.17
CA ASP A 45 5.08 11.73 25.39
C ASP A 45 3.78 10.94 25.67
N ASP A 46 2.63 11.61 25.85
CA ASP A 46 1.28 11.07 26.00
C ASP A 46 0.52 10.96 24.66
N THR A 47 0.99 10.12 23.73
CA THR A 47 0.14 9.62 22.63
C THR A 47 -0.43 8.26 23.01
N PRO A 48 -1.73 8.12 23.33
CA PRO A 48 -2.23 6.98 24.10
C PRO A 48 -2.28 5.65 23.34
N SER A 49 -2.22 5.65 22.00
CA SER A 49 -2.47 4.44 21.20
C SER A 49 -1.32 4.06 20.26
N PHE A 50 -0.56 5.04 19.76
CA PHE A 50 0.64 4.82 18.95
C PHE A 50 1.89 5.33 19.69
N ASP A 51 2.86 4.45 19.94
CA ASP A 51 4.10 4.76 20.66
C ASP A 51 5.14 5.36 19.71
N VAL A 52 5.12 6.69 19.61
CA VAL A 52 6.03 7.46 18.73
C VAL A 52 7.50 7.22 19.06
N ARG A 53 7.84 7.07 20.35
CA ARG A 53 9.22 6.82 20.79
C ARG A 53 9.68 5.46 20.31
N ARG A 54 8.91 4.40 20.57
CA ARG A 54 9.22 3.05 20.10
C ARG A 54 9.39 2.99 18.58
N TYR A 55 8.52 3.68 17.84
CA TYR A 55 8.62 3.77 16.39
C TYR A 55 9.94 4.40 15.95
N PHE A 56 10.30 5.58 16.48
CA PHE A 56 11.53 6.25 16.08
C PHE A 56 12.81 5.59 16.59
N ASP A 57 12.79 4.96 17.75
CA ASP A 57 13.91 4.19 18.30
C ASP A 57 14.25 2.99 17.39
N SER A 58 13.23 2.40 16.77
CA SER A 58 13.37 1.25 15.87
C SER A 58 13.63 1.65 14.41
N LEU A 59 13.30 2.88 14.01
CA LEU A 59 13.45 3.33 12.62
C LEU A 59 14.91 3.66 12.27
N SER A 60 15.52 3.00 11.29
CA SER A 60 16.91 3.28 10.86
C SER A 60 17.05 4.06 9.54
N THR A 61 15.95 4.41 8.89
CA THR A 61 15.93 5.05 7.57
C THR A 61 16.47 6.48 7.52
N THR A 62 16.87 6.87 6.30
CA THR A 62 17.43 8.18 5.97
C THR A 62 16.45 9.10 5.23
N ARG A 63 15.48 8.54 4.50
CA ARG A 63 14.50 9.30 3.69
C ARG A 63 13.06 9.07 4.13
N PHE A 64 12.66 7.85 4.44
CA PHE A 64 11.24 7.52 4.65
C PHE A 64 10.86 7.35 6.12
N GLY A 65 9.67 7.80 6.51
CA GLY A 65 9.09 7.58 7.84
C GLY A 65 9.62 8.49 8.95
N ARG A 66 10.54 9.41 8.64
CA ARG A 66 11.26 10.23 9.64
C ARG A 66 10.46 11.42 10.20
N PHE A 67 9.43 11.82 9.46
CA PHE A 67 8.48 12.85 9.87
C PHE A 67 7.10 12.21 9.98
N LEU A 68 6.57 12.16 11.20
CA LEU A 68 5.33 11.48 11.54
C LEU A 68 4.22 12.50 11.79
N LEU A 69 3.09 12.30 11.13
CA LEU A 69 1.80 12.87 11.49
C LEU A 69 0.95 11.75 12.08
N TYR A 70 0.46 11.90 13.30
CA TYR A 70 -0.36 10.90 13.96
C TYR A 70 -1.68 11.49 14.45
N SER A 71 -2.76 10.72 14.36
CA SER A 71 -4.03 11.08 14.97
C SER A 71 -4.80 9.83 15.41
N SER A 72 -5.51 9.93 16.52
CA SER A 72 -6.41 8.85 16.93
C SER A 72 -7.61 8.68 15.98
N ARG A 73 -7.99 9.75 15.26
CA ARG A 73 -9.14 9.70 14.36
C ARG A 73 -8.97 10.70 13.23
N LEU A 74 -9.05 10.23 11.99
CA LEU A 74 -9.01 11.08 10.79
C LEU A 74 -10.04 10.64 9.74
N PRO A 75 -10.35 11.50 8.76
CA PRO A 75 -11.09 11.05 7.59
C PRO A 75 -10.31 9.96 6.83
N SER A 76 -9.08 10.25 6.43
CA SER A 76 -8.21 9.38 5.64
C SER A 76 -6.76 9.88 5.73
N THR A 77 -5.81 9.01 6.09
CA THR A 77 -4.37 9.31 6.06
C THR A 77 -3.92 9.66 4.65
N HIS A 78 -4.50 8.99 3.64
CA HIS A 78 -4.23 9.20 2.23
C HIS A 78 -4.62 10.61 1.78
N ASP A 79 -5.78 11.08 2.24
CA ASP A 79 -6.29 12.41 1.95
C ASP A 79 -5.41 13.48 2.63
N VAL A 80 -4.94 13.23 3.86
CA VAL A 80 -3.99 14.12 4.56
C VAL A 80 -2.68 14.26 3.80
N VAL A 81 -2.02 13.16 3.39
CA VAL A 81 -0.72 13.27 2.70
C VAL A 81 -0.85 13.84 1.29
N SER A 82 -1.92 13.49 0.55
CA SER A 82 -2.10 13.96 -0.82
C SER A 82 -2.41 15.45 -0.91
N GLN A 83 -3.23 15.98 0.01
CA GLN A 83 -3.58 17.41 0.02
C GLN A 83 -2.43 18.28 0.52
N ASN A 84 -1.68 17.79 1.49
CA ASN A 84 -0.58 18.53 2.11
C ASN A 84 0.78 18.18 1.51
N PHE A 85 0.82 17.53 0.34
CA PHE A 85 2.04 16.97 -0.24
C PHE A 85 3.19 17.98 -0.38
N ASN A 86 2.88 19.25 -0.67
CA ASN A 86 3.90 20.30 -0.80
C ASN A 86 4.25 21.00 0.53
N GLU A 87 3.46 20.76 1.58
CA GLU A 87 3.62 21.36 2.92
C GLU A 87 4.37 20.44 3.88
N ILE A 88 4.41 19.14 3.59
CA ILE A 88 5.12 18.11 4.38
C ILE A 88 6.33 17.59 3.60
N PRO A 89 7.39 17.11 4.28
CA PRO A 89 8.57 16.63 3.59
C PRO A 89 8.28 15.35 2.80
N LEU A 90 9.11 15.08 1.79
CA LEU A 90 9.11 13.78 1.11
C LEU A 90 9.46 12.68 2.12
N GLY A 91 8.79 11.54 2.03
CA GLY A 91 8.92 10.45 2.98
C GLY A 91 8.18 10.68 4.30
N ALA A 92 7.46 11.79 4.49
CA ALA A 92 6.58 11.98 5.64
C ALA A 92 5.49 10.90 5.65
N VAL A 93 5.17 10.40 6.84
CA VAL A 93 4.14 9.38 7.06
C VAL A 93 3.02 9.92 7.94
N CYS A 94 1.78 9.71 7.53
CA CYS A 94 0.58 9.95 8.32
C CYS A 94 0.02 8.61 8.81
N VAL A 95 -0.23 8.48 10.11
CA VAL A 95 -0.78 7.29 10.76
C VAL A 95 -2.09 7.66 11.46
N ALA A 96 -3.09 6.79 11.38
CA ALA A 96 -4.34 6.95 12.12
C ALA A 96 -4.75 5.68 12.85
N ASP A 97 -5.35 5.80 14.04
CA ASP A 97 -5.98 4.64 14.70
C ASP A 97 -7.32 4.28 14.05
N VAL A 98 -8.11 5.28 13.65
CA VAL A 98 -9.42 5.10 13.01
C VAL A 98 -9.58 6.05 11.83
N GLN A 99 -10.05 5.54 10.69
CA GLN A 99 -10.36 6.31 9.48
C GLN A 99 -11.85 6.27 9.13
N PHE A 100 -12.58 7.36 9.35
CA PHE A 100 -14.04 7.36 9.09
C PHE A 100 -14.43 7.63 7.63
N LYS A 101 -13.46 7.90 6.74
CA LYS A 101 -13.60 8.00 5.28
C LYS A 101 -12.44 7.28 4.58
N GLY A 102 -12.04 6.11 5.09
CA GLY A 102 -10.91 5.33 4.57
C GLY A 102 -11.05 5.00 3.08
N ARG A 103 -9.96 5.15 2.32
CA ARG A 103 -9.92 4.98 0.87
C ARG A 103 -9.46 3.58 0.47
N GLY A 104 -10.18 2.94 -0.45
CA GLY A 104 -9.71 1.82 -1.25
C GLY A 104 -9.53 2.22 -2.72
N ARG A 105 -9.18 1.25 -3.57
CA ARG A 105 -9.16 1.47 -5.04
C ARG A 105 -10.57 1.72 -5.58
N SER A 106 -10.64 2.54 -6.63
CA SER A 106 -11.89 2.91 -7.30
C SER A 106 -12.90 3.53 -6.31
N THR A 107 -14.09 2.95 -6.14
CA THR A 107 -15.13 3.42 -5.21
C THR A 107 -15.15 2.65 -3.88
N ASN A 108 -14.25 1.68 -3.69
CA ASN A 108 -14.22 0.87 -2.48
C ASN A 108 -13.77 1.71 -1.27
N LEU A 109 -14.37 1.46 -0.11
CA LEU A 109 -13.98 2.05 1.16
C LEU A 109 -13.10 1.07 1.94
N TRP A 110 -12.19 1.61 2.74
CA TRP A 110 -11.42 0.83 3.71
C TRP A 110 -12.08 0.93 5.09
N GLU A 111 -12.58 -0.20 5.60
CA GLU A 111 -13.09 -0.29 6.98
C GLU A 111 -11.93 -0.32 7.98
N SER A 112 -12.03 0.50 9.03
CA SER A 112 -10.92 0.82 9.93
C SER A 112 -11.24 0.60 11.41
N PRO A 113 -11.62 -0.63 11.81
CA PRO A 113 -11.81 -0.92 13.23
C PRO A 113 -10.51 -0.74 14.02
N GLU A 114 -10.65 -0.48 15.32
CA GLU A 114 -9.51 -0.33 16.23
C GLU A 114 -8.62 -1.57 16.21
N GLY A 115 -7.30 -1.37 16.11
CA GLY A 115 -6.31 -2.43 15.95
C GLY A 115 -5.71 -2.55 14.53
N CYS A 116 -6.23 -1.81 13.54
CA CYS A 116 -5.57 -1.68 12.25
C CYS A 116 -4.26 -0.86 12.34
N LEU A 117 -3.29 -1.21 11.49
CA LEU A 117 -2.22 -0.30 11.09
C LEU A 117 -2.63 0.36 9.78
N MET A 118 -2.90 1.67 9.82
CA MET A 118 -3.26 2.45 8.65
C MET A 118 -2.32 3.64 8.55
N PHE A 119 -1.64 3.72 7.43
CA PHE A 119 -0.71 4.81 7.19
C PHE A 119 -0.65 5.20 5.72
N SER A 120 -0.18 6.40 5.46
CA SER A 120 0.12 6.85 4.11
C SER A 120 1.35 7.72 4.10
N TYR A 121 2.16 7.65 3.04
CA TYR A 121 3.40 8.42 2.95
C TYR A 121 3.60 9.08 1.59
N THR A 122 4.42 10.11 1.58
CA THR A 122 4.78 10.87 0.38
C THR A 122 6.01 10.29 -0.29
N LEU A 123 5.95 10.19 -1.62
CA LEU A 123 7.06 9.76 -2.48
C LEU A 123 7.06 10.62 -3.75
N GLN A 124 8.23 10.94 -4.29
CA GLN A 124 8.33 11.67 -5.55
C GLN A 124 9.28 10.96 -6.51
N MET A 125 8.89 10.89 -7.78
CA MET A 125 9.67 10.24 -8.85
C MET A 125 9.60 11.06 -10.14
N GLU A 126 10.61 10.91 -11.01
CA GLU A 126 10.64 11.57 -12.33
C GLU A 126 10.24 10.61 -13.45
N ASP A 127 10.65 9.34 -13.36
CA ASP A 127 10.36 8.34 -14.37
C ASP A 127 8.96 7.74 -14.19
N GLY A 128 8.03 8.16 -15.06
CA GLY A 128 6.65 7.68 -15.06
C GLY A 128 6.50 6.18 -15.36
N ARG A 129 7.48 5.54 -16.00
CA ARG A 129 7.41 4.11 -16.39
C ARG A 129 7.43 3.19 -15.18
N ILE A 130 8.09 3.60 -14.10
CA ILE A 130 8.26 2.80 -12.88
C ILE A 130 7.31 3.20 -11.76
N VAL A 131 6.51 4.27 -11.93
CA VAL A 131 5.50 4.69 -10.96
C VAL A 131 4.48 3.58 -10.64
N PRO A 132 3.94 2.82 -11.62
CA PRO A 132 3.04 1.71 -11.33
C PRO A 132 3.68 0.60 -10.46
N LEU A 133 5.00 0.44 -10.52
CA LEU A 133 5.73 -0.61 -9.80
C LEU A 133 5.91 -0.30 -8.31
N VAL A 134 5.65 0.94 -7.87
CA VAL A 134 5.74 1.35 -6.46
C VAL A 134 4.84 0.49 -5.57
N GLN A 135 3.65 0.11 -6.05
CA GLN A 135 2.74 -0.74 -5.27
C GLN A 135 3.30 -2.14 -5.02
N TYR A 136 4.09 -2.69 -5.97
CA TYR A 136 4.74 -3.99 -5.82
C TYR A 136 5.90 -3.91 -4.83
N VAL A 137 6.68 -2.82 -4.91
CA VAL A 137 7.75 -2.54 -3.93
C VAL A 137 7.19 -2.38 -2.52
N ALA A 138 6.07 -1.64 -2.36
CA ALA A 138 5.39 -1.52 -1.08
C ALA A 138 4.84 -2.87 -0.58
N SER A 139 4.30 -3.70 -1.49
CA SER A 139 3.82 -5.04 -1.16
C SER A 139 4.94 -5.93 -0.63
N LEU A 140 6.07 -5.99 -1.36
CA LEU A 140 7.26 -6.76 -0.96
C LEU A 140 7.86 -6.26 0.35
N ALA A 141 7.96 -4.94 0.51
CA ALA A 141 8.48 -4.35 1.74
C ALA A 141 7.64 -4.77 2.95
N PHE A 142 6.32 -4.83 2.81
CA PHE A 142 5.44 -5.26 3.88
C PHE A 142 5.61 -6.76 4.20
N THR A 143 5.61 -7.64 3.19
CA THR A 143 5.77 -9.09 3.41
C THR A 143 7.11 -9.42 4.05
N GLU A 144 8.19 -8.79 3.58
CA GLU A 144 9.52 -8.98 4.14
C GLU A 144 9.68 -8.36 5.53
N ALA A 145 8.97 -7.27 5.85
CA ALA A 145 8.97 -6.72 7.20
C ALA A 145 8.32 -7.68 8.21
N ILE A 146 7.19 -8.30 7.86
CA ILE A 146 6.54 -9.29 8.73
C ILE A 146 7.44 -10.51 8.93
N LYS A 147 8.06 -11.00 7.86
CA LYS A 147 9.01 -12.12 7.91
C LYS A 147 10.20 -11.81 8.83
N ASP A 148 10.83 -10.66 8.64
CA ASP A 148 11.98 -10.19 9.44
C ASP A 148 11.65 -10.06 10.93
N ILE A 149 10.48 -9.50 11.26
CA ILE A 149 10.01 -9.43 12.66
C ILE A 149 9.81 -10.83 13.25
N CYS A 150 9.20 -11.75 12.49
CA CYS A 150 9.00 -13.13 12.96
C CYS A 150 10.34 -13.82 13.23
N GLU A 151 11.28 -13.74 12.28
CA GLU A 151 12.60 -14.36 12.38
C GLU A 151 13.41 -13.81 13.57
N LYS A 152 13.49 -12.47 13.71
CA LYS A 152 14.22 -11.81 14.82
C LYS A 152 13.70 -12.18 16.19
N ASN A 153 12.41 -12.51 16.31
CA ASN A 153 11.77 -12.86 17.57
C ASN A 153 11.58 -14.37 17.76
N GLY A 154 12.14 -15.21 16.88
CA GLY A 154 12.01 -16.67 16.95
C GLY A 154 10.57 -17.18 16.84
N LEU A 155 9.72 -16.45 16.10
CA LEU A 155 8.31 -16.74 15.91
C LEU A 155 8.09 -17.61 14.66
N PRO A 156 6.99 -18.38 14.60
CA PRO A 156 6.59 -19.03 13.35
C PRO A 156 6.37 -17.98 12.26
N GLN A 157 6.78 -18.31 11.04
CA GLN A 157 6.64 -17.40 9.91
C GLN A 157 5.16 -17.18 9.57
N LEU A 158 4.73 -15.92 9.54
CA LEU A 158 3.45 -15.54 8.96
C LEU A 158 3.62 -15.37 7.45
N GLU A 159 3.05 -16.30 6.69
CA GLU A 159 3.07 -16.25 5.23
C GLU A 159 2.08 -15.22 4.68
N VAL A 160 2.44 -13.94 4.79
CA VAL A 160 1.72 -12.87 4.09
C VAL A 160 2.07 -12.95 2.61
N LYS A 161 1.06 -13.21 1.78
CA LYS A 161 1.17 -13.35 0.32
C LYS A 161 0.55 -12.16 -0.39
N ILE A 162 0.98 -11.94 -1.63
CA ILE A 162 0.51 -10.84 -2.47
C ILE A 162 -0.55 -11.36 -3.44
N LYS A 163 -1.75 -10.78 -3.38
CA LYS A 163 -2.74 -10.91 -4.45
C LYS A 163 -2.68 -9.68 -5.32
N TRP A 164 -2.27 -9.88 -6.57
CA TRP A 164 -2.13 -8.82 -7.55
C TRP A 164 -3.49 -8.10 -7.75
N PRO A 165 -3.47 -6.77 -7.92
CA PRO A 165 -2.27 -5.93 -7.98
C PRO A 165 -1.83 -5.34 -6.64
N ASN A 166 -2.64 -5.42 -5.57
CA ASN A 166 -2.46 -4.54 -4.43
C ASN A 166 -2.99 -5.06 -3.09
N ASP A 167 -3.38 -6.33 -3.00
CA ASP A 167 -3.96 -6.88 -1.78
C ASP A 167 -2.98 -7.80 -1.05
N LEU A 168 -3.00 -7.76 0.28
CA LEU A 168 -2.20 -8.61 1.16
C LEU A 168 -3.11 -9.70 1.74
N TYR A 169 -2.66 -10.94 1.64
CA TYR A 169 -3.41 -12.13 2.02
C TYR A 169 -2.64 -12.94 3.06
N LEU A 170 -3.35 -13.52 4.01
CA LEU A 170 -2.82 -14.45 4.99
C LEU A 170 -3.78 -15.62 5.10
N ASN A 171 -3.28 -16.84 4.88
CA ASN A 171 -4.08 -18.07 4.89
C ASN A 171 -5.34 -17.98 3.98
N GLY A 172 -5.19 -17.43 2.77
CA GLY A 172 -6.28 -17.28 1.79
C GLY A 172 -7.28 -16.17 2.09
N LEU A 173 -7.15 -15.44 3.20
CA LEU A 173 -8.01 -14.32 3.58
C LEU A 173 -7.29 -12.98 3.40
N LYS A 174 -8.02 -11.95 2.97
CA LYS A 174 -7.48 -10.60 2.87
C LYS A 174 -7.22 -10.03 4.26
N VAL A 175 -5.99 -9.63 4.51
CA VAL A 175 -5.53 -9.00 5.75
C VAL A 175 -5.14 -7.52 5.54
N GLY A 176 -4.89 -7.11 4.30
CA GLY A 176 -4.46 -5.75 4.01
C GLY A 176 -4.64 -5.33 2.56
N GLY A 177 -4.37 -4.06 2.28
CA GLY A 177 -4.38 -3.51 0.94
C GLY A 177 -3.49 -2.28 0.82
N ILE A 178 -3.03 -2.04 -0.40
CA ILE A 178 -2.17 -0.92 -0.78
C ILE A 178 -2.91 -0.05 -1.80
N LEU A 179 -2.77 1.26 -1.66
CA LEU A 179 -3.34 2.26 -2.54
C LEU A 179 -2.24 3.23 -2.97
N CYS A 180 -1.88 3.22 -4.25
CA CYS A 180 -0.98 4.20 -4.83
C CYS A 180 -1.77 5.17 -5.71
N THR A 181 -1.64 6.46 -5.45
CA THR A 181 -2.17 7.52 -6.34
C THR A 181 -1.07 8.51 -6.67
N SER A 182 -1.03 8.99 -7.90
CA SER A 182 -0.03 9.97 -8.33
C SER A 182 -0.68 11.20 -8.96
N THR A 183 -0.08 12.37 -8.73
CA THR A 183 -0.34 13.58 -9.51
C THR A 183 0.95 13.99 -10.22
N TYR A 184 0.84 14.48 -11.46
CA TYR A 184 2.00 14.97 -12.19
C TYR A 184 2.08 16.49 -12.11
N LYS A 185 3.16 17.02 -11.51
CA LYS A 185 3.37 18.45 -11.31
C LYS A 185 4.85 18.77 -11.44
N SER A 186 5.18 19.86 -12.13
CA SER A 186 6.56 20.35 -12.26
C SER A 186 7.56 19.28 -12.74
N LYS A 187 7.17 18.49 -13.74
CA LYS A 187 7.95 17.37 -14.31
C LYS A 187 8.23 16.20 -13.35
N LYS A 188 7.48 16.11 -12.25
CA LYS A 188 7.61 15.03 -11.26
C LYS A 188 6.25 14.42 -10.96
N PHE A 189 6.26 13.15 -10.61
CA PHE A 189 5.12 12.43 -10.07
C PHE A 189 5.15 12.54 -8.55
N ASN A 190 4.17 13.22 -7.97
CA ASN A 190 3.91 13.24 -6.53
C ASN A 190 3.01 12.07 -6.20
N ILE A 191 3.54 11.08 -5.50
CA ILE A 191 2.93 9.78 -5.24
C ILE A 191 2.56 9.70 -3.76
N SER A 192 1.28 9.49 -3.49
CA SER A 192 0.79 9.14 -2.16
C SER A 192 0.56 7.63 -2.12
N VAL A 193 1.23 6.96 -1.20
CA VAL A 193 1.10 5.53 -0.99
C VAL A 193 0.40 5.30 0.35
N GLY A 194 -0.76 4.66 0.34
CA GLY A 194 -1.51 4.27 1.51
C GLY A 194 -1.48 2.76 1.72
N ILE A 195 -1.30 2.33 2.96
CA ILE A 195 -1.36 0.92 3.37
C ILE A 195 -2.30 0.80 4.57
N GLY A 196 -3.24 -0.14 4.47
CA GLY A 196 -4.11 -0.54 5.57
C GLY A 196 -3.97 -2.04 5.81
N VAL A 197 -3.67 -2.43 7.05
CA VAL A 197 -3.52 -3.85 7.43
C VAL A 197 -4.18 -4.13 8.76
N ASN A 198 -4.84 -5.28 8.85
CA ASN A 198 -5.45 -5.78 10.06
C ASN A 198 -4.39 -6.40 10.97
N VAL A 199 -3.97 -5.70 12.02
CA VAL A 199 -2.91 -6.18 12.93
C VAL A 199 -3.52 -6.88 14.15
N ASP A 200 -4.42 -6.19 14.85
CA ASP A 200 -5.04 -6.69 16.09
C ASP A 200 -6.59 -6.67 16.06
N ASN A 201 -7.19 -6.35 14.91
CA ASN A 201 -8.64 -6.29 14.72
C ASN A 201 -9.21 -7.57 14.07
N ARG A 202 -9.93 -8.39 14.84
CA ARG A 202 -10.52 -9.67 14.37
C ARG A 202 -11.77 -9.54 13.50
N ARG A 203 -12.17 -8.32 13.15
CA ARG A 203 -13.32 -8.00 12.29
C ARG A 203 -12.92 -6.88 11.34
N PRO A 204 -13.48 -6.80 10.12
CA PRO A 204 -14.43 -7.74 9.52
C PRO A 204 -13.80 -9.05 9.03
N THR A 205 -12.47 -9.15 8.95
CA THR A 205 -11.71 -10.34 8.53
C THR A 205 -10.64 -10.73 9.56
N THR A 206 -9.75 -11.68 9.21
CA THR A 206 -8.59 -12.10 10.03
C THR A 206 -7.61 -10.96 10.25
N CYS A 207 -6.83 -11.03 11.34
CA CYS A 207 -5.67 -10.16 11.58
C CYS A 207 -4.36 -10.94 11.81
N LEU A 208 -3.23 -10.23 11.76
CA LEU A 208 -1.90 -10.82 11.94
C LEU A 208 -1.71 -11.45 13.33
N ASN A 209 -2.12 -10.77 14.40
CA ASN A 209 -1.93 -11.27 15.77
C ASN A 209 -2.82 -12.47 16.10
N GLU A 210 -4.03 -12.54 15.55
CA GLU A 210 -4.88 -13.72 15.69
C GLU A 210 -4.20 -14.94 15.07
N ARG A 211 -3.69 -14.80 13.84
CA ARG A 211 -2.98 -15.91 13.18
C ARG A 211 -1.69 -16.28 13.91
N LEU A 212 -0.96 -15.31 14.45
CA LEU A 212 0.23 -15.59 15.25
C LEU A 212 -0.11 -16.41 16.50
N GLN A 213 -1.18 -16.05 17.22
CA GLN A 213 -1.66 -16.77 18.41
C GLN A 213 -2.09 -18.21 18.11
N GLU A 214 -2.58 -18.50 16.91
CA GLU A 214 -2.88 -19.87 16.47
C GLU A 214 -1.63 -20.73 16.24
N LEU A 215 -0.50 -20.10 15.90
CA LEU A 215 0.73 -20.78 15.53
C LEU A 215 1.73 -20.90 16.69
N THR A 216 1.62 -20.07 17.73
CA THR A 216 2.55 -20.07 18.86
C THR A 216 1.87 -19.74 20.19
N SER A 217 2.41 -20.30 21.27
CA SER A 217 2.01 -20.01 22.66
C SER A 217 2.89 -18.93 23.33
N SER A 218 3.74 -18.22 22.57
CA SER A 218 4.70 -17.26 23.12
C SER A 218 4.09 -16.03 23.79
N GLY A 219 2.80 -15.75 23.55
CA GLY A 219 2.12 -14.54 23.99
C GLY A 219 2.64 -13.26 23.31
N PHE A 220 3.54 -13.39 22.34
CA PHE A 220 4.06 -12.27 21.56
C PHE A 220 2.96 -11.64 20.70
N GLN A 221 2.98 -10.31 20.61
CA GLN A 221 2.09 -9.56 19.74
C GLN A 221 2.90 -8.65 18.83
N LEU A 222 2.61 -8.70 17.54
CA LEU A 222 3.10 -7.74 16.57
C LEU A 222 2.51 -6.37 16.91
N ARG A 223 3.38 -5.39 17.06
CA ARG A 223 3.00 -4.00 17.33
C ARG A 223 3.06 -3.17 16.07
N ARG A 224 2.18 -2.17 15.98
CA ARG A 224 2.02 -1.32 14.78
C ARG A 224 3.29 -0.52 14.49
N GLU A 225 3.97 -0.07 15.54
CA GLU A 225 5.22 0.68 15.51
C GLU A 225 6.37 -0.16 14.95
N ASP A 226 6.47 -1.43 15.38
CA ASP A 226 7.51 -2.36 14.94
C ASP A 226 7.29 -2.73 13.46
N ILE A 227 6.04 -2.98 13.08
CA ILE A 227 5.68 -3.23 11.67
C ILE A 227 5.99 -2.01 10.81
N LEU A 228 5.61 -0.80 11.23
CA LEU A 228 5.79 0.41 10.44
C LEU A 228 7.27 0.77 10.27
N SER A 229 8.07 0.67 11.34
CA SER A 229 9.51 0.93 11.28
C SER A 229 10.21 -0.08 10.38
N CYS A 230 9.97 -1.37 10.57
CA CYS A 230 10.55 -2.42 9.73
C CYS A 230 10.09 -2.32 8.26
N PHE A 231 8.82 -1.94 8.02
CA PHE A 231 8.32 -1.65 6.68
C PHE A 231 9.16 -0.58 5.98
N PHE A 232 9.44 0.55 6.65
CA PHE A 232 10.22 1.62 6.03
C PHE A 232 11.67 1.22 5.78
N GLU A 233 12.28 0.38 6.62
CA GLU A 233 13.62 -0.15 6.37
C GLU A 233 13.68 -1.02 5.10
N LYS A 234 12.72 -1.95 4.96
CA LYS A 234 12.60 -2.79 3.75
C LYS A 234 12.23 -1.96 2.53
N PHE A 235 11.30 -1.02 2.67
CA PHE A 235 10.84 -0.15 1.60
C PHE A 235 11.98 0.75 1.09
N GLU A 236 12.77 1.37 1.96
CA GLU A 236 13.89 2.23 1.55
C GLU A 236 14.91 1.43 0.74
N THR A 237 15.22 0.20 1.17
CA THR A 237 16.12 -0.72 0.46
C THR A 237 15.58 -1.11 -0.92
N PHE A 238 14.32 -1.56 -0.99
CA PHE A 238 13.71 -1.97 -2.25
C PHE A 238 13.43 -0.80 -3.20
N PHE A 239 13.15 0.37 -2.65
CA PHE A 239 13.00 1.59 -3.44
C PHE A 239 14.34 1.97 -4.09
N ASP A 240 15.47 1.83 -3.39
CA ASP A 240 16.79 2.04 -4.00
C ASP A 240 17.08 1.06 -5.13
N VAL A 241 16.70 -0.21 -4.99
CA VAL A 241 16.79 -1.19 -6.08
C VAL A 241 15.92 -0.76 -7.26
N LEU A 242 14.67 -0.35 -7.01
CA LEU A 242 13.76 0.10 -8.08
C LEU A 242 14.32 1.26 -8.88
N ILE A 243 14.84 2.30 -8.22
CA ILE A 243 15.32 3.50 -8.91
C ILE A 243 16.68 3.30 -9.60
N THR A 244 17.50 2.35 -9.15
CA THR A 244 18.84 2.12 -9.70
C THR A 244 18.89 0.99 -10.73
N GLN A 245 18.08 -0.05 -10.56
CA GLN A 245 18.15 -1.30 -11.32
C GLN A 245 16.81 -1.72 -11.93
N GLY A 246 15.72 -0.99 -11.65
CA GLY A 246 14.37 -1.38 -12.05
C GLY A 246 13.80 -2.50 -11.17
N PHE A 247 12.70 -3.12 -11.63
CA PHE A 247 12.00 -4.14 -10.85
C PHE A 247 12.59 -5.55 -10.99
N HIS A 248 13.35 -5.82 -12.05
CA HIS A 248 13.86 -7.16 -12.38
C HIS A 248 14.57 -7.89 -11.21
N PRO A 249 15.45 -7.24 -10.41
CA PRO A 249 16.10 -7.93 -9.28
C PRO A 249 15.14 -8.40 -8.18
N MET A 250 13.90 -7.90 -8.16
CA MET A 250 12.87 -8.25 -7.17
C MET A 250 11.80 -9.19 -7.74
N GLU A 251 11.83 -9.53 -9.03
CA GLU A 251 10.79 -10.34 -9.69
C GLU A 251 10.70 -11.75 -9.10
N GLU A 252 11.83 -12.41 -8.88
CA GLU A 252 11.84 -13.76 -8.29
C GLU A 252 11.20 -13.76 -6.90
N LEU A 253 11.60 -12.81 -6.05
CA LEU A 253 11.03 -12.66 -4.72
C LEU A 253 9.53 -12.36 -4.79
N TYR A 254 9.11 -11.52 -5.73
CA TYR A 254 7.69 -11.22 -5.97
C TYR A 254 6.89 -12.47 -6.35
N TYR A 255 7.39 -13.28 -7.29
CA TYR A 255 6.72 -14.51 -7.73
C TYR A 255 6.72 -15.63 -6.68
N GLN A 256 7.70 -15.67 -5.77
CA GLN A 256 7.67 -16.57 -4.62
C GLN A 256 6.63 -16.12 -3.56
N THR A 257 6.28 -14.84 -3.55
CA THR A 257 5.42 -14.23 -2.55
C THR A 257 3.97 -14.06 -3.01
N TRP A 258 3.70 -13.97 -4.32
CA TRP A 258 2.35 -13.80 -4.82
C TRP A 258 1.52 -15.09 -4.81
N LEU A 259 0.21 -14.98 -5.08
CA LEU A 259 -0.72 -16.12 -5.13
C LEU A 259 -0.96 -16.68 -6.54
N HIS A 260 -0.30 -16.16 -7.58
CA HIS A 260 -0.75 -16.35 -8.96
C HIS A 260 0.02 -17.35 -9.82
N SER A 261 1.12 -17.92 -9.31
CA SER A 261 1.96 -18.86 -10.07
C SER A 261 1.16 -20.03 -10.64
N GLY A 262 1.13 -20.16 -11.96
CA GLY A 262 0.48 -21.28 -12.66
C GLY A 262 -1.05 -21.29 -12.56
N GLN A 263 -1.68 -20.22 -12.07
CA GLN A 263 -3.14 -20.15 -12.00
C GLN A 263 -3.74 -20.10 -13.40
N ARG A 264 -4.73 -20.97 -13.64
CA ARG A 264 -5.58 -20.92 -14.84
C ARG A 264 -6.77 -20.02 -14.56
N VAL A 265 -6.98 -19.03 -15.40
CA VAL A 265 -8.07 -18.05 -15.26
C VAL A 265 -8.87 -17.99 -16.56
N ILE A 266 -10.16 -17.71 -16.43
CA ILE A 266 -11.06 -17.52 -17.57
C ILE A 266 -11.20 -16.02 -17.79
N ILE A 267 -10.86 -15.60 -19.00
CA ILE A 267 -11.07 -14.24 -19.47
C ILE A 267 -12.36 -14.21 -20.27
N GLN A 268 -13.18 -13.21 -19.99
CA GLN A 268 -14.35 -12.89 -20.78
C GLN A 268 -14.04 -11.71 -21.67
N ASP A 269 -13.84 -11.97 -22.96
CA ASP A 269 -13.76 -10.92 -23.96
C ASP A 269 -15.16 -10.67 -24.52
N THR A 270 -15.54 -9.40 -24.65
CA THR A 270 -16.84 -9.03 -25.25
C THR A 270 -16.57 -8.25 -26.52
N CYS A 271 -16.65 -8.93 -27.66
CA CYS A 271 -16.56 -8.33 -28.98
C CYS A 271 -17.95 -8.36 -29.63
N ASP A 272 -18.44 -7.21 -30.11
CA ASP A 272 -19.73 -7.07 -30.80
C ASP A 272 -20.94 -7.69 -30.08
N GLY A 273 -20.94 -7.64 -28.74
CA GLY A 273 -22.02 -8.18 -27.90
C GLY A 273 -22.02 -9.71 -27.73
N GLN A 274 -21.02 -10.41 -28.28
CA GLN A 274 -20.76 -11.82 -28.00
C GLN A 274 -19.65 -11.94 -26.94
N THR A 275 -19.90 -12.76 -25.92
CA THR A 275 -18.90 -13.07 -24.90
C THR A 275 -18.15 -14.34 -25.30
N LEU A 276 -16.83 -14.22 -25.47
CA LEU A 276 -15.94 -15.35 -25.69
C LEU A 276 -15.16 -15.62 -24.40
N ASP A 277 -15.26 -16.85 -23.91
CA ASP A 277 -14.47 -17.33 -22.78
C ASP A 277 -13.16 -17.91 -23.31
N SER A 278 -12.04 -17.33 -22.89
CA SER A 278 -10.69 -17.83 -23.16
C SER A 278 -10.03 -18.27 -21.87
N VAL A 279 -9.48 -19.49 -21.85
CA VAL A 279 -8.70 -19.97 -20.71
C VAL A 279 -7.24 -19.62 -20.92
N VAL A 280 -6.65 -18.95 -19.93
CA VAL A 280 -5.23 -18.59 -19.93
C VAL A 280 -4.56 -19.03 -18.64
N THR A 281 -3.24 -19.21 -18.69
CA THR A 281 -2.42 -19.52 -17.53
C THR A 281 -1.51 -18.34 -17.20
N ILE A 282 -1.57 -17.83 -15.97
CA ILE A 282 -0.71 -16.74 -15.52
C ILE A 282 0.76 -17.20 -15.53
N GLN A 283 1.61 -16.43 -16.19
CA GLN A 283 3.05 -16.69 -16.36
C GLN A 283 3.93 -15.73 -15.57
N GLY A 284 3.46 -14.50 -15.30
CA GLY A 284 4.28 -13.49 -14.64
C GLY A 284 3.71 -12.09 -14.79
N LEU A 285 4.60 -11.10 -14.77
CA LEU A 285 4.33 -9.71 -15.08
C LEU A 285 4.96 -9.31 -16.42
N THR A 286 4.34 -8.35 -17.10
CA THR A 286 4.97 -7.64 -18.22
C THR A 286 5.92 -6.56 -17.69
N SER A 287 6.75 -5.98 -18.56
CA SER A 287 7.68 -4.90 -18.19
C SER A 287 6.97 -3.64 -17.67
N SER A 288 5.69 -3.45 -18.03
CA SER A 288 4.82 -2.39 -17.53
C SER A 288 4.16 -2.73 -16.18
N GLY A 289 4.34 -3.96 -15.69
CA GLY A 289 3.78 -4.44 -14.44
C GLY A 289 2.36 -4.98 -14.53
N TYR A 290 1.84 -5.30 -15.72
CA TYR A 290 0.55 -5.98 -15.89
C TYR A 290 0.70 -7.49 -15.80
N LEU A 291 -0.39 -8.24 -15.60
CA LEU A 291 -0.30 -9.71 -15.60
C LEU A 291 -0.03 -10.20 -17.02
N MET A 292 0.98 -11.05 -17.17
CA MET A 292 1.26 -11.79 -18.39
C MET A 292 0.64 -13.18 -18.27
N ALA A 293 -0.18 -13.57 -19.25
CA ALA A 293 -0.77 -14.89 -19.32
C ALA A 293 -0.60 -15.53 -20.70
N LEU A 294 -0.63 -16.86 -20.73
CA LEU A 294 -0.52 -17.67 -21.95
C LEU A 294 -1.82 -18.44 -22.17
N GLY A 295 -2.48 -18.23 -23.31
CA GLY A 295 -3.65 -18.97 -23.74
C GLY A 295 -3.34 -20.41 -24.11
N ASP A 296 -4.36 -21.27 -24.04
CA ASP A 296 -4.25 -22.66 -24.51
C ASP A 296 -3.98 -22.74 -26.03
N ASP A 297 -4.23 -21.66 -26.77
CA ASP A 297 -3.88 -21.48 -28.19
C ASP A 297 -2.41 -21.06 -28.41
N GLY A 298 -1.65 -20.86 -27.33
CA GLY A 298 -0.25 -20.43 -27.35
C GLY A 298 -0.07 -18.91 -27.49
N GLN A 299 -1.14 -18.11 -27.47
CA GLN A 299 -1.04 -16.66 -27.56
C GLN A 299 -0.77 -16.04 -26.18
N LEU A 300 0.12 -15.04 -26.14
CA LEU A 300 0.36 -14.25 -24.94
C LEU A 300 -0.66 -13.12 -24.84
N CYS A 301 -1.17 -12.88 -23.64
CA CYS A 301 -2.06 -11.76 -23.35
C CYS A 301 -1.58 -10.98 -22.12
N GLU A 302 -1.82 -9.67 -22.16
CA GLU A 302 -1.60 -8.74 -21.07
C GLU A 302 -2.95 -8.45 -20.39
N LEU A 303 -3.04 -8.68 -19.08
CA LEU A 303 -4.27 -8.47 -18.30
C LEU A 303 -4.16 -7.17 -17.49
N HIS A 304 -5.14 -6.28 -17.68
CA HIS A 304 -5.19 -4.99 -17.01
C HIS A 304 -6.05 -5.06 -15.73
N PRO A 305 -5.79 -4.18 -14.75
CA PRO A 305 -6.45 -4.22 -13.46
C PRO A 305 -7.81 -3.49 -13.46
N ASP A 306 -8.83 -4.01 -14.14
CA ASP A 306 -10.14 -3.31 -14.23
C ASP A 306 -11.36 -4.09 -13.69
N GLY A 307 -12.05 -3.43 -12.74
CA GLY A 307 -13.51 -3.38 -12.56
C GLY A 307 -14.21 -4.49 -11.77
N ASN A 308 -14.58 -4.22 -10.51
CA ASN A 308 -15.49 -5.03 -9.68
C ASN A 308 -16.59 -5.75 -10.48
N ARG A 309 -16.63 -7.08 -10.43
CA ARG A 309 -17.88 -7.83 -10.29
C ARG A 309 -17.71 -8.89 -9.22
N TYR A 310 -18.54 -8.77 -8.18
CA TYR A 310 -18.67 -9.72 -7.09
C TYR A 310 -18.82 -11.15 -7.63
N SER A 311 -18.09 -12.08 -7.02
CA SER A 311 -18.52 -13.47 -6.91
C SER A 311 -18.16 -13.96 -5.51
N VAL A 312 -19.09 -13.78 -4.57
CA VAL A 312 -19.17 -14.68 -3.41
C VAL A 312 -19.65 -15.99 -3.97
N LEU A 313 -18.77 -16.97 -4.14
CA LEU A 313 -19.17 -18.37 -4.13
C LEU A 313 -18.09 -19.14 -3.39
N TYR A 314 -18.50 -19.68 -2.23
CA TYR A 314 -17.80 -20.76 -1.58
C TYR A 314 -17.48 -21.84 -2.63
N THR A 315 -16.25 -22.35 -2.56
CA THR A 315 -15.66 -23.48 -3.32
C THR A 315 -14.94 -23.13 -4.65
N LYS A 316 -13.63 -23.41 -4.66
CA LYS A 316 -12.66 -23.44 -5.77
C LYS A 316 -12.60 -22.20 -6.71
N GLU A 317 -11.56 -21.41 -6.45
CA GLU A 317 -10.93 -20.32 -7.22
C GLU A 317 -11.37 -20.12 -8.68
N TYR A 318 -12.07 -19.01 -8.93
CA TYR A 318 -12.13 -18.37 -10.25
C TYR A 318 -11.96 -16.85 -10.07
N PHE A 319 -11.03 -16.23 -10.81
CA PHE A 319 -10.85 -14.77 -10.86
C PHE A 319 -11.24 -14.28 -12.26
N THR A 320 -12.04 -13.21 -12.32
CA THR A 320 -12.38 -12.53 -13.58
C THR A 320 -11.39 -11.39 -13.80
N PHE A 321 -10.71 -11.39 -14.95
CA PHE A 321 -9.87 -10.30 -15.41
C PHE A 321 -10.44 -9.75 -16.71
N SER A 322 -10.44 -8.42 -16.86
CA SER A 322 -10.72 -7.78 -18.15
C SER A 322 -9.44 -7.78 -18.97
N VAL A 323 -9.53 -8.17 -20.24
CA VAL A 323 -8.38 -8.22 -21.15
C VAL A 323 -8.47 -7.14 -22.19
N VAL A 324 -7.35 -6.47 -22.41
CA VAL A 324 -7.11 -5.71 -23.61
C VAL A 324 -6.18 -6.57 -24.44
N ILE A 325 -6.71 -7.23 -25.48
CA ILE A 325 -5.86 -7.93 -26.46
C ILE A 325 -5.16 -6.84 -27.28
N VAL A 326 -3.94 -6.47 -26.89
CA VAL A 326 -3.06 -5.73 -27.77
C VAL A 326 -2.52 -6.73 -28.79
N SER A 327 -3.31 -6.95 -29.86
CA SER A 327 -2.86 -7.73 -31.00
C SER A 327 -1.59 -7.07 -31.54
N ILE A 328 -0.46 -7.78 -31.49
CA ILE A 328 0.77 -7.36 -32.15
C ILE A 328 0.54 -7.51 -33.65
N VAL A 329 -0.11 -6.51 -34.22
CA VAL A 329 0.10 -6.11 -35.59
C VAL A 329 0.85 -4.79 -35.51
N THR A 330 2.15 -4.88 -35.81
CA THR A 330 3.04 -3.76 -36.09
C THR A 330 2.31 -2.62 -36.81
N GLU A 331 2.18 -1.45 -36.15
CA GLU A 331 2.59 -0.14 -36.65
C GLU A 331 2.18 1.00 -35.69
N LEU A 332 3.00 2.05 -35.67
CA LEU A 332 2.79 3.39 -35.07
C LEU A 332 3.22 3.58 -33.59
N LEU A 333 4.55 3.64 -33.42
CA LEU A 333 5.12 4.85 -32.80
C LEU A 333 4.52 6.07 -33.51
N LEU A 334 3.55 6.77 -32.91
CA LEU A 334 3.18 8.19 -33.13
C LEU A 334 1.82 8.48 -32.48
N GLN A 335 1.82 9.06 -31.27
CA GLN A 335 1.12 10.32 -31.00
C GLN A 335 1.34 10.76 -29.54
N PHE A 336 2.37 11.58 -29.36
CA PHE A 336 2.21 12.78 -28.54
C PHE A 336 1.07 13.63 -29.13
N SER A 337 0.39 14.41 -28.27
CA SER A 337 -0.65 15.44 -28.56
C SER A 337 -2.05 14.84 -28.73
N TYR A 338 -3.14 15.23 -28.06
CA TYR A 338 -3.62 16.51 -27.50
C TYR A 338 -4.55 16.18 -26.30
N LEU A 339 -4.49 16.85 -25.15
CA LEU A 339 -4.89 18.24 -24.85
C LEU A 339 -4.17 18.75 -23.59
#